data_AF-A0A3C0CSD7-F1
#
_entry.id   AF-A0A3C0CSD7-F1
#
_cell.length_a   1.000
_cell.length_b   1.000
_cell.length_c   1.000
_cell.angle_alpha   90.00
_cell.angle_beta   90.00
_cell.angle_gamma   90.00
#
_symmetry.space_group_name_H-M   'P 1'
#
loop_
_entity.id
_entity.type
_entity.pdbx_description
1 polymer ?
#
loop_
_entity_poly.entity_id
_entity_poly.type
_entity_poly.pdbx_seq_one_letter_code
_entity_poly.pdbx_strand_id
1 'polypeptide(L)' 'MFLLILPMLTKIFAAMILGGIVGWEREVNERPAGLRTHVLVAMGSALITME' A
#
# COMPACT_ATOMS: atom_id res chain seq x y z
N MET A 1 0.18 20.97 -13.29
CA MET A 1 0.55 19.58 -13.57
C MET A 1 1.32 18.95 -12.41
N PHE A 2 2.58 19.34 -12.11
CA PHE A 2 3.39 18.74 -11.03
C PHE A 2 2.74 18.77 -9.62
N LEU A 3 2.12 19.89 -9.26
CA LEU A 3 1.44 20.05 -7.96
C LEU A 3 0.24 19.11 -7.76
N LEU A 4 -0.38 18.61 -8.84
CA LEU A 4 -1.49 17.66 -8.76
C LEU A 4 -1.04 16.22 -8.49
N ILE A 5 0.23 15.91 -8.79
CA ILE A 5 0.78 14.54 -8.72
C ILE A 5 1.34 14.24 -7.32
N LEU A 6 1.91 15.24 -6.65
CA LEU A 6 2.42 15.16 -5.28
C LEU A 6 1.42 14.54 -4.27
N PRO A 7 0.15 14.98 -4.19
CA PRO A 7 -0.82 14.39 -3.26
C PRO A 7 -1.16 12.93 -3.62
N MET A 8 -1.07 12.54 -4.89
CA MET A 8 -1.28 11.15 -5.32
C MET A 8 -0.13 10.25 -4.90
N LEU A 9 1.11 10.69 -5.14
CA LEU A 9 2.30 9.94 -4.74
C LEU A 9 2.38 9.76 -3.22
N THR A 10 2.03 10.78 -2.44
CA THR A 10 2.02 10.68 -0.96
C THR A 10 1.00 9.68 -0.45
N LYS A 11 -0.21 9.63 -1.02
CA LYS A 11 -1.24 8.63 -0.66
C LYS A 11 -0.81 7.22 -1.03
N ILE A 12 -0.27 7.03 -2.24
CA ILE A 12 0.24 5.72 -2.68
C ILE A 12 1.38 5.26 -1.76
N PHE A 13 2.31 6.15 -1.43
CA PHE A 13 3.42 5.85 -0.53
C PHE A 13 2.93 5.50 0.89
N ALA A 14 2.00 6.28 1.43
CA ALA A 14 1.37 5.99 2.72
C ALA A 14 0.64 4.64 2.71
N ALA A 15 -0.11 4.33 1.64
CA ALA A 15 -0.80 3.05 1.48
C ALA A 15 0.18 1.86 1.43
N MET A 16 1.31 2.01 0.73
CA MET A 16 2.37 0.99 0.69
C MET A 16 3.02 0.78 2.07
N ILE A 17 3.28 1.84 2.83
CA ILE A 17 3.84 1.72 4.19
C ILE A 17 2.85 1.01 5.11
N LEU A 18 1.59 1.46 5.15
CA LEU A 18 0.58 0.88 6.03
C LEU A 18 0.25 -0.57 5.66
N GLY A 19 0.06 -0.85 4.37
CA GLY A 19 -0.11 -2.22 3.86
C GLY A 19 1.13 -3.08 4.10
N GLY A 20 2.32 -2.49 4.02
CA GLY A 20 3.60 -3.15 4.31
C GLY A 20 3.73 -3.53 5.78
N ILE A 21 3.40 -2.63 6.71
CA ILE A 21 3.43 -2.94 8.15
C ILE A 21 2.48 -4.09 8.49
N VAL A 22 1.25 -4.07 7.94
CA VAL A 22 0.29 -5.16 8.12
C VAL A 22 0.81 -6.46 7.50
N GLY A 23 1.34 -6.39 6.28
CA GLY A 23 1.90 -7.56 5.60
C GLY A 23 3.10 -8.16 6.32
N TRP A 24 3.96 -7.33 6.91
CA TRP A 24 5.10 -7.75 7.71
C TRP A 24 4.65 -8.51 8.96
N GLU A 25 3.74 -7.94 9.74
CA GLU A 25 3.15 -8.62 10.90
C GLU A 25 2.50 -9.96 10.50
N ARG A 26 1.81 -10.00 9.36
CA ARG A 26 1.17 -11.22 8.87
C ARG A 26 2.19 -12.29 8.48
N GLU A 27 3.28 -11.90 7.83
CA GLU A 27 4.37 -12.80 7.43
C GLU A 27 5.10 -13.38 8.64
N VAL A 28 5.39 -12.55 9.64
CA VAL A 28 6.01 -12.98 10.91
C VAL A 28 5.10 -13.96 11.68
N ASN A 29 3.78 -13.77 11.61
CA ASN A 29 2.80 -14.65 12.25
C ASN A 29 2.38 -15.86 11.37
N GLU A 30 3.19 -16.22 10.37
CA GLU A 30 2.97 -17.37 9.47
C GLU A 30 1.58 -17.40 8.80
N ARG A 31 1.02 -16.22 8.54
CA ARG A 31 -0.25 -16.10 7.82
C ARG A 31 -0.03 -16.32 6.31
N PRO A 32 -1.02 -16.87 5.58
CA PRO A 32 -0.86 -17.23 4.17
C PRO A 32 -0.62 -16.04 3.22
N ALA A 33 -0.93 -14.81 3.63
CA ALA A 33 -0.64 -13.59 2.88
C ALA A 33 0.33 -12.71 3.70
N GLY A 34 1.52 -12.45 3.16
CA GLY A 34 2.60 -11.70 3.81
C GLY A 34 2.81 -10.29 3.26
N LEU A 35 4.06 -9.82 3.31
CA LEU A 35 4.43 -8.45 2.95
C LEU A 35 4.08 -8.10 1.50
N ARG A 36 4.52 -8.94 0.55
CA ARG A 36 4.40 -8.66 -0.88
C ARG A 36 2.93 -8.50 -1.31
N THR A 37 2.03 -9.33 -0.77
CA THR A 37 0.60 -9.28 -1.10
C THR A 37 -0.06 -8.05 -0.51
N HIS A 38 0.15 -7.75 0.76
CA HIS A 38 -0.50 -6.60 1.39
C HIS A 38 -0.01 -5.25 0.84
N VAL A 39 1.27 -5.12 0.46
CA VAL A 39 1.78 -3.93 -0.24
C VAL A 39 1.11 -3.75 -1.60
N LEU A 40 1.02 -4.81 -2.42
CA LEU A 40 0.41 -4.74 -3.75
C LEU A 40 -1.09 -4.45 -3.69
N VAL A 41 -1.83 -5.08 -2.76
CA VAL A 41 -3.26 -4.85 -2.59
C VAL A 41 -3.54 -3.43 -2.09
N ALA A 42 -2.76 -2.92 -1.13
CA ALA A 42 -2.93 -1.57 -0.62
C ALA A 42 -2.62 -0.52 -1.70
N MET A 43 -1.57 -0.73 -2.51
CA MET A 43 -1.24 0.12 -3.65
C MET A 43 -2.35 0.11 -4.71
N GLY A 44 -2.84 -1.07 -5.11
CA GLY A 44 -3.93 -1.19 -6.08
C GLY A 44 -5.24 -0.56 -5.60
N SER A 45 -5.58 -0.75 -4.32
CA SER A 45 -6.77 -0.14 -3.72
C SER A 45 -6.67 1.39 -3.67
N ALA A 46 -5.47 1.92 -3.36
CA ALA A 46 -5.23 3.36 -3.37
C ALA A 46 -5.37 3.95 -4.78
N LEU A 47 -4.89 3.26 -5.81
CA LEU A 47 -5.08 3.69 -7.20
C LEU A 47 -6.55 3.71 -7.59
N ILE A 48 -7.30 2.63 -7.33
CA ILE A 48 -8.72 2.53 -7.68
C ILE A 48 -9.58 3.56 -6.93
N THR A 49 -9.25 3.87 -5.68
CA THR A 49 -10.01 4.85 -4.87
C THR A 49 -9.79 6.30 -5.35
N MET A 50 -8.72 6.55 -6.10
CA MET A 50 -8.37 7.88 -6.57
C MET A 50 -8.90 8.19 -7.98
N GLU A 51 -9.40 7.19 -8.69
CA GLU A 51 -10.20 7.33 -9.92
C GLU A 51 -11.63 7.80 -9.59
#